data_AF-A0A0L7QJJ6-F1
#
_entry.id   AF-A0A0L7QJJ6-F1
#
_cell.length_a   1.000
_cell.length_b   1.000
_cell.length_c   1.000
_cell.angle_alpha   90.00
_cell.angle_beta   90.00
_cell.angle_gamma   90.00
#
_symmetry.space_group_name_H-M   'P 1'
#
loop_
_entity.id
_entity.type
_entity.pdbx_description
1 polymer ?
#
loop_
_entity_poly.entity_id
_entity_poly.type
_entity_poly.pdbx_seq_one_letter_code
_entity_poly.pdbx_strand_id
1 'polypeptide(L)'
;MKILYNGRTAAVREFLAKKQIIVLAHPPYSPDLAFCDYFLFPKLKIPMKGTRYDDIPIIQSAVTRILKAIPKADLQKSIHTLVSHAQRCINAEGTCFK
;
A
#
# COMPACT_ATOMS: atom_id res chain seq x y z
N MET A 1 7.99 -3.79 5.20
CA MET A 1 7.00 -4.47 4.33
C MET A 1 7.61 -5.75 3.77
N LYS A 2 6.92 -6.88 3.86
CA LYS A 2 7.25 -8.13 3.14
C LYS A 2 6.17 -8.55 2.13
N ILE A 3 5.12 -7.74 1.99
CA ILE A 3 3.86 -8.15 1.32
C ILE A 3 4.03 -8.25 -0.21
N LEU A 4 5.04 -7.60 -0.81
CA LEU A 4 5.29 -7.64 -2.26
C LEU A 4 6.29 -8.74 -2.69
N TYR A 5 6.96 -9.40 -1.74
CA TYR A 5 7.84 -10.54 -2.06
C TYR A 5 7.09 -11.89 -2.09
N ASN A 6 5.88 -11.96 -1.50
CA ASN A 6 5.13 -13.22 -1.33
C ASN A 6 4.27 -13.65 -2.52
N GLY A 7 4.22 -12.86 -3.61
CA GLY A 7 3.48 -13.21 -4.83
C GLY A 7 4.19 -14.16 -5.79
N ARG A 8 5.41 -14.62 -5.46
CA ARG A 8 6.27 -15.36 -6.41
C ARG A 8 6.16 -16.88 -6.33
N THR A 9 5.51 -17.43 -5.31
CA THR A 9 5.39 -18.89 -5.17
C THR A 9 4.39 -19.45 -6.19
N ALA A 10 4.60 -20.70 -6.62
CA ALA A 10 3.76 -21.35 -7.63
C ALA A 10 2.29 -21.39 -7.21
N ALA A 11 2.01 -21.76 -5.94
CA ALA A 11 0.66 -21.84 -5.40
C ALA A 11 -0.08 -20.48 -5.43
N VAL A 12 0.61 -19.36 -5.15
CA VAL A 12 0.00 -18.03 -5.20
C VAL A 12 -0.28 -17.63 -6.65
N ARG A 13 0.64 -17.91 -7.58
CA ARG A 13 0.44 -17.63 -9.01
C ARG A 13 -0.74 -18.41 -9.59
N GLU A 14 -0.84 -19.69 -9.26
CA GLU A 14 -1.94 -20.55 -9.69
C GLU A 14 -3.29 -20.04 -9.15
N PHE A 15 -3.34 -19.68 -7.86
CA PHE A 15 -4.53 -19.09 -7.26
C PHE A 15 -4.95 -17.79 -7.95
N LEU A 16 -4.00 -16.89 -8.22
CA LEU A 16 -4.26 -15.61 -8.89
C LEU A 16 -4.75 -15.82 -10.33
N ALA A 17 -4.14 -16.75 -11.07
CA ALA A 17 -4.56 -17.12 -12.42
C ALA A 17 -5.98 -17.69 -12.42
N LYS A 18 -6.30 -18.62 -11.50
CA LYS A 18 -7.64 -19.20 -11.33
C LYS A 18 -8.70 -18.15 -11.00
N LYS A 19 -8.32 -17.08 -10.28
CA LYS A 19 -9.20 -15.96 -9.93
C LYS A 19 -9.20 -14.82 -10.95
N GLN A 20 -8.45 -14.96 -12.05
CA GLN A 20 -8.32 -13.95 -13.11
C GLN A 20 -7.89 -12.57 -12.58
N ILE A 21 -7.06 -12.57 -11.53
CA ILE A 21 -6.53 -11.33 -10.94
C ILE A 21 -5.27 -10.93 -11.72
N ILE A 22 -5.30 -9.74 -12.31
CA ILE A 22 -4.15 -9.17 -13.02
C ILE A 22 -3.10 -8.73 -11.99
N VAL A 23 -1.88 -9.25 -12.15
CA VAL A 23 -0.74 -8.87 -11.31
C VAL A 23 0.05 -7.79 -12.04
N LEU A 24 0.10 -6.59 -11.46
CA LEU A 24 0.94 -5.51 -11.97
C LEU A 24 2.41 -5.79 -11.61
N ALA A 25 3.29 -5.58 -12.59
CA ALA A 25 4.73 -5.65 -12.35
C ALA A 25 5.12 -4.53 -11.36
N HIS A 26 5.84 -4.88 -10.31
CA HIS A 26 6.31 -3.94 -9.30
C HIS A 26 7.84 -4.02 -9.18
N PRO A 27 8.58 -2.92 -9.37
CA PRO A 27 10.02 -2.92 -9.25
C PRO A 27 10.47 -3.21 -7.80
N PRO A 28 11.61 -3.90 -7.60
CA PRO A 28 12.17 -4.10 -6.27
C PRO A 28 12.50 -2.76 -5.58
N TYR A 29 12.27 -2.70 -4.26
CA TYR A 29 12.64 -1.56 -3.41
C TYR A 29 12.04 -0.20 -3.81
N SER A 30 10.83 -0.19 -4.38
CA SER A 30 10.14 1.05 -4.80
C SER A 30 8.95 1.38 -3.91
N PRO A 31 9.16 1.81 -2.64
CA PRO A 31 8.08 2.19 -1.74
C PRO A 31 7.25 3.35 -2.29
N ASP A 32 7.85 4.24 -3.09
CA ASP A 32 7.19 5.39 -3.71
C ASP A 32 6.10 4.96 -4.73
N LEU A 33 6.20 3.73 -5.24
CA LEU A 33 5.23 3.10 -6.15
C LEU A 33 4.32 2.10 -5.45
N ALA A 34 4.49 1.87 -4.14
CA ALA A 34 3.68 0.95 -3.38
C ALA A 34 2.58 1.72 -2.64
N PHE A 35 1.33 1.54 -3.08
CA PHE A 35 0.14 2.17 -2.51
C PHE A 35 0.08 2.13 -0.98
N CYS A 36 0.36 0.97 -0.40
CA CYS A 36 0.33 0.80 1.04
C CYS A 36 1.35 1.70 1.76
N ASP A 37 2.49 1.93 1.14
CA ASP A 37 3.64 2.56 1.77
C ASP A 37 3.60 4.08 1.68
N TYR A 38 3.27 4.65 0.52
CA TYR A 38 3.17 6.11 0.39
C TYR A 38 1.83 6.67 0.88
N PHE A 39 0.74 5.90 0.88
CA PHE A 39 -0.59 6.41 1.24
C PHE A 39 -1.17 5.78 2.50
N LEU A 40 -1.39 4.46 2.51
CA LEU A 40 -2.21 3.81 3.53
C LEU A 40 -1.53 3.82 4.92
N PHE A 41 -0.25 3.46 5.00
CA PHE A 41 0.46 3.40 6.26
C PHE A 41 0.66 4.77 6.90
N PRO A 42 0.98 5.86 6.18
CA PRO A 42 0.95 7.20 6.76
C PRO A 42 -0.41 7.56 7.37
N LYS A 43 -1.51 7.31 6.64
CA LYS A 43 -2.88 7.56 7.13
C LYS A 43 -3.22 6.76 8.39
N LEU A 44 -2.61 5.59 8.59
CA LEU A 44 -2.80 4.76 9.77
C LEU A 44 -1.86 5.15 10.93
N LYS A 45 -0.57 5.33 10.63
CA LYS A 45 0.48 5.56 11.64
C LYS A 45 0.35 6.91 12.33
N ILE A 46 -0.03 7.97 11.61
CA ILE A 46 -0.18 9.32 12.17
C ILE A 46 -1.19 9.36 13.32
N PRO A 47 -2.46 8.93 13.14
CA PRO A 47 -3.46 8.97 14.21
C PRO A 47 -3.19 7.97 15.34
N MET A 48 -2.43 6.91 15.08
CA MET A 48 -2.08 5.91 16.10
C MET A 48 -0.80 6.24 16.86
N LYS A 49 -0.05 7.26 16.44
CA LYS A 49 1.26 7.60 17.00
C LYS A 49 1.14 7.95 18.48
N GLY A 50 2.04 7.39 19.30
CA GLY A 50 2.10 7.68 20.74
C GLY A 50 0.99 7.04 21.58
N THR A 51 0.04 6.32 20.96
CA THR A 51 -1.02 5.61 21.68
C THR A 51 -0.56 4.19 21.98
N ARG A 52 -0.67 3.78 23.25
CA ARG A 52 -0.53 2.38 23.66
C ARG A 52 -1.89 1.70 23.59
N TYR A 53 -1.90 0.47 23.11
CA TYR A 53 -3.09 -0.37 23.04
C TYR A 53 -2.82 -1.60 23.88
N ASP A 54 -3.65 -1.82 24.91
CA ASP A 54 -3.40 -2.87 25.90
C ASP A 54 -3.70 -4.26 25.35
N ASP A 55 -4.63 -4.36 24.38
CA ASP A 55 -5.07 -5.63 23.80
C ASP A 55 -5.29 -5.57 22.28
N ILE A 56 -5.24 -6.76 21.65
CA ILE A 56 -5.49 -6.97 20.22
C ILE A 56 -6.85 -6.43 19.75
N PRO A 57 -7.98 -6.66 20.45
CA PRO A 57 -9.28 -6.16 20.00
C PRO A 57 -9.34 -4.62 19.97
N ILE A 58 -8.63 -3.97 20.89
CA ILE A 58 -8.59 -2.50 20.99
C ILE A 58 -7.86 -1.92 19.78
N ILE A 59 -6.67 -2.44 19.44
CA ILE A 59 -5.95 -1.98 18.24
C ILE A 59 -6.71 -2.30 16.95
N GLN A 60 -7.37 -3.45 16.86
CA GLN A 60 -8.20 -3.80 15.69
C GLN A 60 -9.37 -2.83 15.50
N SER A 61 -10.05 -2.47 16.59
CA SER A 61 -11.13 -1.48 16.58
C SER A 61 -10.63 -0.10 16.16
N ALA A 62 -9.50 0.35 16.70
CA ALA A 62 -8.87 1.62 16.36
C ALA A 62 -8.47 1.69 14.88
N VAL A 63 -7.78 0.66 14.38
CA VAL A 63 -7.40 0.53 12.96
C VAL A 63 -8.64 0.56 12.07
N THR A 64 -9.67 -0.21 12.40
CA THR A 64 -10.92 -0.27 11.63
C THR A 64 -11.59 1.09 11.56
N ARG A 65 -11.65 1.82 12.67
CA ARG A 65 -12.21 3.17 12.73
C ARG A 65 -11.45 4.14 11.84
N ILE A 66 -10.11 4.12 11.89
CA ILE A 66 -9.27 4.99 11.07
C ILE A 66 -9.48 4.69 9.59
N LEU A 67 -9.47 3.41 9.19
CA LEU A 67 -9.67 3.01 7.81
C LEU A 67 -11.06 3.41 7.27
N LYS A 68 -12.12 3.26 8.08
CA LYS A 68 -13.48 3.69 7.72
C LYS A 68 -13.61 5.21 7.58
N ALA A 69 -12.77 5.97 8.28
CA ALA A 69 -12.76 7.42 8.22
C ALA A 69 -12.01 7.98 6.99
N ILE A 70 -11.29 7.15 6.22
CA ILE A 70 -10.60 7.60 5.01
C ILE A 70 -11.66 7.97 3.95
N PRO A 71 -11.71 9.23 3.48
CA PRO A 71 -12.66 9.63 2.46
C PRO A 71 -12.42 8.89 1.14
N LYS A 72 -13.51 8.54 0.44
CA LYS A 72 -13.42 7.94 -0.90
C LYS A 72 -12.64 8.82 -1.88
N ALA A 73 -12.79 10.14 -1.76
CA ALA A 73 -12.06 11.10 -2.59
C ALA A 73 -10.54 11.02 -2.38
N ASP A 74 -10.08 10.86 -1.13
CA ASP A 74 -8.65 10.68 -0.82
C ASP A 74 -8.11 9.39 -1.42
N LEU A 75 -8.88 8.31 -1.33
CA LEU A 75 -8.53 7.03 -1.95
C LEU A 75 -8.42 7.17 -3.47
N GLN A 76 -9.40 7.77 -4.14
CA GLN A 76 -9.36 8.01 -5.59
C GLN A 76 -8.16 8.88 -5.99
N LYS A 77 -7.94 9.99 -5.27
CA LYS A 77 -6.80 10.88 -5.49
C LYS A 77 -5.48 10.13 -5.38
N SER A 78 -5.33 9.27 -4.37
CA SER A 78 -4.10 8.51 -4.17
C SER A 78 -3.81 7.54 -5.32
N ILE A 79 -4.82 6.92 -5.92
CA ILE A 79 -4.66 6.09 -7.12
C ILE A 79 -4.18 6.92 -8.31
N HIS A 80 -4.72 8.14 -8.51
CA HIS A 80 -4.21 9.05 -9.54
C HIS A 80 -2.77 9.49 -9.26
N THR A 81 -2.42 9.73 -8.00
CA THR A 81 -1.03 10.05 -7.59
C THR A 81 -0.06 8.92 -7.90
N LEU A 82 -0.49 7.65 -7.88
CA LEU A 82 0.38 6.54 -8.28
C LEU A 82 0.85 6.65 -9.74
N VAL A 83 -0.03 7.14 -10.62
CA VAL A 83 0.32 7.36 -12.04
C VAL A 83 1.39 8.45 -12.16
N SER A 84 1.24 9.56 -11.43
CA SER A 84 2.25 10.62 -11.46
C SER A 84 3.57 10.17 -10.83
N HIS A 85 3.54 9.36 -9.78
CA HIS A 85 4.74 8.75 -9.19
C HIS A 85 5.45 7.84 -10.20
N ALA A 86 4.72 6.98 -10.92
CA ALA A 86 5.30 6.16 -11.97
C ALA A 86 5.99 7.01 -13.04
N GLN A 87 5.35 8.10 -13.49
CA GLN A 87 5.94 9.01 -14.47
C GLN A 87 7.21 9.69 -13.94
N ARG A 88 7.22 10.10 -12.66
CA ARG A 88 8.42 10.67 -12.03
C ARG A 88 9.56 9.66 -11.94
N CYS A 89 9.25 8.39 -11.64
CA CYS A 89 10.22 7.29 -11.67
C CYS A 89 10.86 7.13 -13.05
N ILE A 90 10.05 7.20 -14.12
CA ILE A 90 10.53 7.10 -15.50
C ILE A 90 11.45 8.28 -15.83
N ASN A 91 11.01 9.51 -15.51
CA ASN A 91 11.77 10.72 -15.79
C ASN A 91 13.09 10.80 -14.99
N ALA A 92 13.13 10.13 -13.83
CA ALA A 92 14.31 10.02 -12.98
C ALA A 92 15.18 8.80 -13.32
N GLU A 93 14.94 8.15 -14.46
CA GLU A 93 15.68 6.96 -14.93
C GLU A 93 15.74 5.82 -13.88
N GLY A 94 14.66 5.66 -13.12
CA GLY A 94 14.55 4.63 -12.09
C GLY A 94 15.18 5.00 -10.75
N THR A 95 15.71 6.22 -10.58
CA THR A 95 16.20 6.70 -9.27
C THR A 95 15.05 7.08 -8.34
N CYS A 96 15.28 6.99 -7.02
CA CYS A 96 14.31 7.39 -6.01
C CYS A 96 14.07 8.91 -6.06
N PHE A 97 12.81 9.33 -5.89
CA PHE A 97 12.42 10.73 -5.89
C PHE A 97 11.64 11.08 -4.62
N LYS A 98 11.80 12.32 -4.13
CA LYS A 98 11.08 12.85 -2.96
C LYS A 98 9.78 13.55 -3.35
#